data_AF-A0A938S2G9-F1
#
_entry.id   AF-A0A938S2G9-F1
#
_cell.length_a   1.000
_cell.length_b   1.000
_cell.length_c   1.000
_cell.angle_alpha   90.00
_cell.angle_beta   90.00
_cell.angle_gamma   90.00
#
_symmetry.space_group_name_H-M   'P 1'
#
loop_
_entity.id
_entity.type
_entity.pdbx_description
1 polymer ?
#
loop_
_entity_poly.entity_id
_entity_poly.type
_entity_poly.pdbx_seq_one_letter_code
_entity_poly.pdbx_strand_id
1 'polypeptide(L)'
;MTEQLSKVYEPKTVEGQVNELWLSRSYFHADPSRVSARRKPFTIVIPPPNVTAALHLGHALNNALQDILIRFRRMEQHETLWMPGTDHAGIATQTVVEKRILAEEGKRRTDFQREEFVKRIQAWKDEYEATILGQLKAMGCSCDWQRTRFTMDEVCARAVRANFFNLFQDGLIYRGKRLVNWDPATQTVLADDEVEHETVQGHFWYLQYPLVEPVEIPRDAGVPPARVADVPSARGEGVPPSERQSESTINRRMGRYLPHWSKEDAVYSVTFRLADAVSAEISEAWRRQRQEILQRAEQQGRPLSYAERGELQRLHSEKIEAFLDAGYGDCLLKDPQPAQIVQNALKHFDGERYEIIAWAVMPNHVHVVLKPLAGQQLPKIVQSWKSFTSKEINRLLNRQGPLWMDEYYDHLIRDEKDFANQVNYTATNPERAGLQDWPWCAVRSQVHNEERWQDALDTRGRDALATITVTHVTVATTRPETMLGDTAVAMNPADPRAQYLVGKMVRLPIVGRIIPIVADEHVVLPNPESEDEKARFSTGFLKVTPAHDPDDWEIGRRHDLPVINVLAPDGTISDR
;
A
#
# COMPACT_ATOMS: atom_id res chain seq x y z
N MET A 1 -70.31 8.57 -42.90
CA MET A 1 -70.31 7.40 -42.01
C MET A 1 -69.34 7.70 -40.89
N THR A 2 -69.81 7.81 -39.65
CA THR A 2 -68.93 7.92 -38.48
C THR A 2 -68.26 6.58 -38.25
N GLU A 3 -66.96 6.48 -38.51
CA GLU A 3 -66.17 5.32 -38.10
C GLU A 3 -66.33 5.11 -36.59
N GLN A 4 -66.79 3.91 -36.22
CA GLN A 4 -66.92 3.51 -34.83
C GLN A 4 -65.51 3.27 -34.27
N LEU A 5 -65.11 4.04 -33.25
CA LEU A 5 -63.80 3.88 -32.60
C LEU A 5 -63.65 2.47 -32.02
N SER A 6 -62.49 1.85 -32.22
CA SER A 6 -62.14 0.56 -31.63
C SER A 6 -62.25 0.62 -30.09
N LYS A 7 -62.71 -0.46 -29.47
CA LYS A 7 -62.73 -0.60 -28.00
C LYS A 7 -61.34 -0.86 -27.41
N VAL A 8 -60.36 -1.25 -28.23
CA VAL A 8 -58.98 -1.53 -27.82
C VAL A 8 -58.07 -0.46 -28.40
N TYR A 9 -57.30 0.21 -27.54
CA TYR A 9 -56.27 1.15 -27.96
C TYR A 9 -55.03 0.39 -28.43
N GLU A 10 -54.64 0.61 -29.69
CA GLU A 10 -53.43 0.04 -30.28
C GLU A 10 -52.45 1.18 -30.64
N PRO A 11 -51.43 1.46 -29.80
CA PRO A 11 -50.54 2.62 -29.98
C PRO A 11 -49.91 2.67 -31.38
N LYS A 12 -49.51 1.51 -31.92
CA LYS A 12 -48.86 1.39 -33.24
C LYS A 12 -49.70 1.93 -34.39
N THR A 13 -51.03 1.96 -34.25
CA THR A 13 -51.93 2.47 -35.30
C THR A 13 -52.12 3.98 -35.24
N VAL A 14 -51.78 4.61 -34.11
CA VAL A 14 -52.04 6.03 -33.83
C VAL A 14 -50.74 6.85 -33.78
N GLU A 15 -49.74 6.41 -33.02
CA GLU A 15 -48.54 7.19 -32.68
C GLU A 15 -47.76 7.64 -33.93
N GLY A 16 -47.61 6.75 -34.92
CA GLY A 16 -46.90 7.06 -36.17
C GLY A 16 -47.57 8.20 -36.96
N GLN A 17 -48.90 8.12 -37.13
CA GLN A 17 -49.68 9.12 -37.87
C GLN A 17 -49.66 10.48 -37.16
N VAL A 18 -49.78 10.47 -35.82
CA VAL A 18 -49.74 11.70 -35.00
C VAL A 18 -48.36 12.36 -35.05
N ASN A 19 -47.29 11.59 -34.94
CA ASN A 19 -45.92 12.12 -35.05
C ASN A 19 -45.66 12.72 -36.43
N GLU A 20 -46.07 12.06 -37.51
CA GLU A 20 -45.94 12.59 -38.87
C GLU A 20 -46.70 13.91 -39.06
N LEU A 21 -47.90 14.01 -38.49
CA LEU A 21 -48.68 15.25 -38.49
C LEU A 21 -47.95 16.38 -37.76
N TRP A 22 -47.41 16.13 -36.57
CA TRP A 22 -46.67 17.13 -35.79
C TRP A 22 -45.43 17.64 -36.53
N LEU A 23 -44.69 16.72 -37.16
CA LEU A 23 -43.46 17.02 -37.89
C LEU A 23 -43.75 17.81 -39.18
N SER A 24 -44.69 17.34 -40.01
CA SER A 24 -45.03 17.97 -41.29
C SER A 24 -45.58 19.40 -41.13
N ARG A 25 -46.24 19.68 -40.01
CA ARG A 25 -46.80 21.00 -39.69
C ARG A 25 -45.90 21.89 -38.84
N SER A 26 -44.73 21.39 -38.42
CA SER A 26 -43.79 22.13 -37.56
C SER A 26 -44.45 22.72 -36.30
N TYR A 27 -45.37 21.98 -35.66
CA TYR A 27 -46.16 22.47 -34.52
C TYR A 27 -45.33 22.90 -33.31
N PHE A 28 -44.09 22.43 -33.21
CA PHE A 28 -43.20 22.69 -32.09
C PHE A 28 -42.13 23.75 -32.38
N HIS A 29 -42.16 24.37 -33.56
CA HIS A 29 -41.19 25.40 -33.91
C HIS A 29 -41.39 26.66 -33.06
N ALA A 30 -40.30 27.10 -32.42
CA ALA A 30 -40.30 28.29 -31.58
C ALA A 30 -39.99 29.54 -32.41
N ASP A 31 -40.84 30.54 -32.27
CA ASP A 31 -40.80 31.78 -33.03
C ASP A 31 -40.64 32.97 -32.08
N PRO A 32 -39.43 33.56 -32.01
CA PRO A 32 -39.15 34.70 -31.14
C PRO A 32 -40.08 35.90 -31.35
N SER A 33 -40.67 36.05 -32.55
CA SER A 33 -41.60 37.16 -32.84
C SER A 33 -42.92 37.05 -32.06
N ARG A 34 -43.25 35.87 -31.53
CA ARG A 34 -44.46 35.62 -30.73
C ARG A 34 -44.28 35.98 -29.25
N VAL A 35 -43.04 36.23 -28.82
CA VAL A 35 -42.74 36.61 -27.44
C VAL A 35 -43.28 38.02 -27.18
N SER A 36 -44.04 38.17 -26.11
CA SER A 36 -44.68 39.43 -25.71
C SER A 36 -44.89 39.50 -24.20
N ALA A 37 -45.40 40.63 -23.70
CA ALA A 37 -45.78 40.75 -22.29
C ALA A 37 -46.79 39.68 -21.82
N ARG A 38 -47.61 39.14 -22.75
CA ARG A 38 -48.61 38.09 -22.47
C ARG A 38 -48.11 36.68 -22.77
N ARG A 39 -47.12 36.52 -23.65
CA ARG A 39 -46.55 35.24 -24.07
C ARG A 39 -45.07 35.20 -23.75
N LYS A 40 -44.75 34.67 -22.56
CA LYS A 40 -43.38 34.61 -22.05
C LYS A 40 -42.61 33.45 -22.70
N PRO A 41 -41.29 33.58 -22.91
CA PRO A 41 -40.47 32.48 -23.39
C PRO A 41 -40.26 31.45 -22.28
N PHE A 42 -40.19 30.17 -22.64
CA PHE A 42 -39.75 29.09 -21.75
C PHE A 42 -38.87 28.13 -22.54
N THR A 43 -37.60 28.03 -22.15
CA THR A 43 -36.59 27.33 -22.93
C THR A 43 -35.98 26.19 -22.14
N ILE A 44 -35.83 25.04 -22.79
CA ILE A 44 -35.01 23.91 -22.33
C ILE A 44 -34.05 23.56 -23.46
N VAL A 45 -32.79 23.28 -23.11
CA VAL A 45 -31.82 22.68 -24.03
C VAL A 45 -31.73 21.21 -23.64
N ILE A 46 -31.92 20.30 -24.58
CA ILE A 46 -31.70 18.88 -24.30
C ILE A 46 -30.23 18.70 -23.90
N PRO A 47 -29.90 17.93 -22.85
CA PRO A 47 -28.55 17.42 -22.69
C PRO A 47 -28.23 16.58 -23.94
N PRO A 48 -27.33 17.06 -24.83
CA PRO A 48 -27.16 16.46 -26.14
C PRO A 48 -26.64 15.04 -25.99
N PRO A 49 -27.34 14.00 -26.48
CA PRO A 49 -26.85 12.62 -26.36
C PRO A 49 -25.57 12.43 -27.18
N ASN A 50 -24.64 11.66 -26.63
CA ASN A 50 -23.38 11.31 -27.28
C ASN A 50 -23.64 10.43 -28.51
N VAL A 51 -22.96 10.70 -29.63
CA VAL A 51 -23.05 9.90 -30.88
C VAL A 51 -22.27 8.58 -30.81
N THR A 52 -22.32 7.90 -29.67
CA THR A 52 -21.58 6.67 -29.37
C THR A 52 -22.45 5.43 -29.36
N ALA A 53 -23.74 5.57 -29.03
CA ALA A 53 -24.68 4.47 -28.91
C ALA A 53 -26.13 4.93 -29.19
N ALA A 54 -27.04 3.98 -29.39
CA ALA A 54 -28.47 4.25 -29.41
C ALA A 54 -28.99 4.66 -28.01
N LEU A 55 -30.11 5.38 -27.96
CA LEU A 55 -30.72 5.80 -26.70
C LEU A 55 -31.22 4.59 -25.89
N HIS A 56 -31.04 4.67 -24.58
CA HIS A 56 -31.49 3.70 -23.57
C HIS A 56 -32.55 4.27 -22.62
N LEU A 57 -33.07 3.47 -21.70
CA LEU A 57 -34.19 3.86 -20.82
C LEU A 57 -33.93 5.12 -19.98
N GLY A 58 -32.70 5.33 -19.49
CA GLY A 58 -32.30 6.59 -18.86
C GLY A 58 -32.53 7.84 -19.72
N HIS A 59 -32.27 7.76 -21.04
CA HIS A 59 -32.58 8.84 -21.97
C HIS A 59 -34.10 9.04 -22.12
N ALA A 60 -34.88 7.95 -22.15
CA ALA A 60 -36.33 8.03 -22.23
C ALA A 60 -36.92 8.74 -21.00
N LEU A 61 -36.44 8.41 -19.79
CA LEU A 61 -36.84 9.08 -18.56
C LEU A 61 -36.51 10.58 -18.60
N ASN A 62 -35.26 10.92 -18.93
CA ASN A 62 -34.81 12.32 -18.99
C ASN A 62 -35.65 13.16 -19.98
N ASN A 63 -35.89 12.61 -21.17
CA ASN A 63 -36.63 13.31 -22.21
C ASN A 63 -38.14 13.40 -21.91
N ALA A 64 -38.73 12.37 -21.30
CA ALA A 64 -40.13 12.41 -20.90
C ALA A 64 -40.39 13.53 -19.87
N LEU A 65 -39.49 13.70 -18.89
CA LEU A 65 -39.61 14.77 -17.90
C LEU A 65 -39.52 16.17 -18.54
N GLN A 66 -38.58 16.37 -19.45
CA GLN A 66 -38.44 17.64 -20.18
C GLN A 66 -39.66 17.91 -21.08
N ASP A 67 -40.16 16.89 -21.79
CA ASP A 67 -41.32 17.04 -22.68
C ASP A 67 -42.59 17.39 -21.91
N ILE A 68 -42.81 16.78 -20.74
CA ILE A 68 -43.94 17.12 -19.86
C ILE A 68 -43.90 18.60 -19.48
N LEU A 69 -42.73 19.12 -19.08
CA LEU A 69 -42.57 20.53 -18.73
C LEU A 69 -42.82 21.45 -19.93
N ILE A 70 -42.26 21.10 -21.10
CA ILE A 70 -42.42 21.87 -22.33
C ILE A 70 -43.89 21.91 -22.77
N ARG A 71 -44.58 20.78 -22.76
CA ARG A 71 -46.00 20.69 -23.10
C ARG A 71 -46.85 21.48 -22.12
N PHE A 72 -46.61 21.32 -20.82
CA PHE A 72 -47.31 22.07 -19.77
C PHE A 72 -47.17 23.59 -19.98
N ARG A 73 -45.95 24.10 -20.15
CA ARG A 73 -45.71 25.53 -20.38
C ARG A 73 -46.31 26.03 -21.69
N ARG A 74 -46.26 25.21 -22.74
CA ARG A 74 -46.90 25.53 -24.04
C ARG A 74 -48.42 25.67 -23.87
N MET A 75 -49.04 24.80 -23.06
CA MET A 75 -50.48 24.89 -22.73
C MET A 75 -50.81 26.12 -21.90
N GLU A 76 -49.90 26.56 -21.01
CA GLU A 76 -49.96 27.85 -20.31
C GLU A 76 -49.65 29.07 -21.19
N GLN A 77 -49.71 28.93 -22.53
CA GLN A 77 -49.49 30.02 -23.49
C GLN A 77 -48.07 30.62 -23.48
N HIS A 78 -47.05 29.87 -23.02
CA HIS A 78 -45.66 30.28 -23.22
C HIS A 78 -45.22 30.03 -24.67
N GLU A 79 -44.23 30.80 -25.14
CA GLU A 79 -43.47 30.44 -26.35
C GLU A 79 -42.37 29.48 -25.92
N THR A 80 -42.54 28.19 -26.22
CA THR A 80 -41.64 27.16 -25.74
C THR A 80 -40.59 26.78 -26.77
N LEU A 81 -39.31 26.85 -26.37
CA LEU A 81 -38.19 26.34 -27.16
C LEU A 81 -37.59 25.14 -26.44
N TRP A 82 -37.79 23.96 -26.99
CA TRP A 82 -37.01 22.79 -26.58
C TRP A 82 -36.02 22.46 -27.68
N MET A 83 -34.76 22.84 -27.49
CA MET A 83 -33.74 22.71 -28.52
C MET A 83 -33.14 21.30 -28.49
N PRO A 84 -33.30 20.51 -29.57
CA PRO A 84 -32.65 19.21 -29.68
C PRO A 84 -31.20 19.35 -30.17
N GLY A 85 -30.37 18.36 -29.90
CA GLY A 85 -29.03 18.27 -30.44
C GLY A 85 -28.32 17.00 -30.03
N THR A 86 -27.16 16.78 -30.63
CA THR A 86 -26.28 15.62 -30.42
C THR A 86 -24.87 16.10 -30.10
N ASP A 87 -24.14 15.29 -29.35
CA ASP A 87 -22.76 15.58 -28.97
C ASP A 87 -21.77 14.64 -29.66
N HIS A 88 -20.73 15.22 -30.26
CA HIS A 88 -19.59 14.52 -30.83
C HIS A 88 -18.82 13.67 -29.81
N ALA A 89 -18.90 13.98 -28.52
CA ALA A 89 -18.33 13.20 -27.40
C ALA A 89 -16.82 12.87 -27.50
N GLY A 90 -16.07 13.60 -28.33
CA GLY A 90 -14.61 13.53 -28.45
C GLY A 90 -14.02 12.11 -28.40
N ILE A 91 -13.28 11.83 -27.32
CA ILE A 91 -12.57 10.57 -27.08
C ILE A 91 -13.53 9.37 -27.06
N ALA A 92 -14.73 9.49 -26.47
CA ALA A 92 -15.67 8.39 -26.38
C ALA A 92 -16.12 7.90 -27.77
N THR A 93 -16.39 8.82 -28.71
CA THR A 93 -16.73 8.46 -30.10
C THR A 93 -15.54 7.84 -30.80
N GLN A 94 -14.35 8.40 -30.63
CA GLN A 94 -13.13 7.84 -31.21
C GLN A 94 -12.91 6.39 -30.75
N THR A 95 -12.97 6.11 -29.45
CA THR A 95 -12.76 4.77 -28.90
C THR A 95 -13.79 3.75 -29.40
N VAL A 96 -15.07 4.13 -29.51
CA VAL A 96 -16.11 3.23 -30.02
C VAL A 96 -15.90 2.92 -31.51
N VAL A 97 -15.58 3.94 -32.31
CA VAL A 97 -15.27 3.76 -33.74
C VAL A 97 -14.04 2.87 -33.93
N GLU A 98 -12.98 3.08 -33.15
CA GLU A 98 -11.78 2.24 -33.20
C GLU A 98 -12.08 0.78 -32.83
N LYS A 99 -12.84 0.54 -31.76
CA LYS A 99 -13.24 -0.82 -31.36
C LYS A 99 -14.04 -1.53 -32.45
N ARG A 100 -14.94 -0.83 -33.14
CA ARG A 100 -15.70 -1.39 -34.27
C ARG A 100 -14.82 -1.71 -35.47
N ILE A 101 -13.97 -0.78 -35.88
CA ILE A 101 -13.04 -1.00 -37.01
C ILE A 101 -12.13 -2.19 -36.71
N LEU A 102 -11.67 -2.33 -35.47
CA LEU A 102 -10.88 -3.48 -35.06
C LEU A 102 -11.69 -4.78 -35.14
N ALA A 103 -12.95 -4.78 -34.73
CA ALA A 103 -13.82 -5.96 -34.75
C ALA A 103 -14.26 -6.38 -36.17
N GLU A 104 -14.59 -5.41 -37.03
CA GLU A 104 -15.14 -5.66 -38.37
C GLU A 104 -14.04 -5.81 -39.43
N GLU A 105 -12.95 -5.04 -39.34
CA GLU A 105 -11.91 -4.99 -40.37
C GLU A 105 -10.55 -5.51 -39.88
N GLY A 106 -10.37 -5.74 -38.58
CA GLY A 106 -9.08 -6.16 -38.01
C GLY A 106 -7.99 -5.07 -38.08
N LYS A 107 -8.38 -3.81 -38.34
CA LYS A 107 -7.47 -2.67 -38.51
C LYS A 107 -7.47 -1.75 -37.30
N ARG A 108 -6.36 -1.06 -37.09
CA ARG A 108 -6.16 -0.05 -36.04
C ARG A 108 -6.16 1.36 -36.63
N ARG A 109 -6.37 2.38 -35.79
CA ARG A 109 -6.31 3.80 -36.19
C ARG A 109 -5.04 4.13 -36.99
N THR A 110 -3.90 3.57 -36.57
CA THR A 110 -2.58 3.78 -37.19
C THR A 110 -2.48 3.28 -38.63
N ASP A 111 -3.42 2.44 -39.06
CA ASP A 111 -3.43 1.86 -40.41
C ASP A 111 -4.11 2.79 -41.43
N PHE A 112 -4.67 3.91 -40.97
CA PHE A 112 -5.38 4.89 -41.80
C PHE A 112 -4.64 6.22 -41.88
N GLN A 113 -4.79 6.90 -43.02
CA GLN A 113 -4.48 8.32 -43.11
C GLN A 113 -5.53 9.15 -42.36
N ARG A 114 -5.14 10.32 -41.83
CA ARG A 114 -6.00 11.16 -40.98
C ARG A 114 -7.32 11.51 -41.67
N GLU A 115 -7.28 11.91 -42.94
CA GLU A 115 -8.45 12.32 -43.70
C GLU A 115 -9.43 11.17 -43.93
N GLU A 116 -8.91 9.96 -44.15
CA GLU A 116 -9.75 8.76 -44.30
C GLU A 116 -10.44 8.42 -42.98
N PHE A 117 -9.69 8.44 -41.88
CA PHE A 117 -10.23 8.13 -40.56
C PHE A 117 -11.31 9.13 -40.13
N VAL A 118 -11.10 10.42 -40.38
CA VAL A 118 -12.10 11.48 -40.08
C VAL A 118 -13.38 11.27 -40.88
N LYS A 119 -13.30 10.85 -42.15
CA LYS A 119 -14.49 10.53 -42.95
C LYS A 119 -15.30 9.37 -42.37
N ARG A 120 -14.63 8.35 -41.82
CA ARG A 120 -15.31 7.22 -41.16
C ARG A 120 -16.01 7.65 -39.88
N ILE A 121 -15.37 8.48 -39.06
CA ILE A 121 -16.00 9.08 -37.88
C ILE A 121 -17.24 9.89 -38.28
N GLN A 122 -17.16 10.66 -39.37
CA GLN A 122 -18.29 11.44 -39.86
C GLN A 122 -19.46 10.54 -40.29
N ALA A 123 -19.20 9.48 -41.06
CA ALA A 123 -20.24 8.54 -41.49
C ALA A 123 -20.92 7.85 -40.30
N TRP A 124 -20.13 7.43 -39.30
CA TRP A 124 -20.63 6.89 -38.04
C TRP A 124 -21.52 7.90 -37.31
N LYS A 125 -21.05 9.14 -37.19
CA LYS A 125 -21.81 10.23 -36.55
C LYS A 125 -23.14 10.44 -37.24
N ASP A 126 -23.17 10.44 -38.58
CA ASP A 126 -24.40 10.67 -39.35
C ASP A 126 -25.42 9.52 -39.16
N GLU A 127 -24.95 8.27 -39.10
CA GLU A 127 -25.78 7.08 -38.81
C GLU A 127 -26.40 7.15 -37.40
N TYR A 128 -25.58 7.42 -36.39
CA TYR A 128 -26.02 7.45 -34.99
C TYR A 128 -26.88 8.68 -34.68
N GLU A 129 -26.54 9.84 -35.22
CA GLU A 129 -27.38 11.03 -35.11
C GLU A 129 -28.77 10.77 -35.70
N ALA A 130 -28.86 10.14 -36.88
CA ALA A 130 -30.14 9.79 -37.48
C ALA A 130 -30.94 8.84 -36.58
N THR A 131 -30.29 7.87 -35.95
CA THR A 131 -30.91 6.92 -35.03
C THR A 131 -31.41 7.62 -33.75
N ILE A 132 -30.56 8.43 -33.11
CA ILE A 132 -30.89 9.18 -31.90
C ILE A 132 -32.08 10.11 -32.15
N LEU A 133 -32.02 10.93 -33.20
CA LEU A 133 -33.11 11.84 -33.55
C LEU A 133 -34.39 11.06 -33.93
N GLY A 134 -34.26 9.92 -34.61
CA GLY A 134 -35.37 9.02 -34.91
C GLY A 134 -36.04 8.49 -33.65
N GLN A 135 -35.27 8.05 -32.66
CA GLN A 135 -35.77 7.57 -31.37
C GLN A 135 -36.48 8.69 -30.58
N LEU A 136 -35.90 9.90 -30.51
CA LEU A 136 -36.56 11.04 -29.84
C LEU A 136 -37.89 11.39 -30.51
N LYS A 137 -37.95 11.37 -31.86
CA LYS A 137 -39.20 11.58 -32.60
C LYS A 137 -40.21 10.47 -32.36
N ALA A 138 -39.77 9.21 -32.34
CA ALA A 138 -40.64 8.06 -32.09
C ALA A 138 -41.24 8.10 -30.67
N MET A 139 -40.47 8.57 -29.67
CA MET A 139 -40.97 8.82 -28.31
C MET A 139 -41.97 9.98 -28.20
N GLY A 140 -42.19 10.74 -29.29
CA GLY A 140 -43.11 11.87 -29.31
C GLY A 140 -42.55 13.14 -28.66
N CYS A 141 -41.23 13.30 -28.57
CA CYS A 141 -40.63 14.50 -28.01
C CYS A 141 -41.05 15.75 -28.81
N SER A 142 -41.58 16.78 -28.12
CA SER A 142 -42.08 18.00 -28.76
C SER A 142 -41.01 19.08 -28.97
N CYS A 143 -39.84 18.65 -29.48
CA CYS A 143 -38.67 19.49 -29.74
C CYS A 143 -38.84 20.39 -30.98
N ASP A 144 -38.09 21.50 -31.01
CA ASP A 144 -37.93 22.33 -32.21
C ASP A 144 -36.87 21.71 -33.14
N TRP A 145 -37.29 20.77 -33.98
CA TRP A 145 -36.42 20.03 -34.89
C TRP A 145 -35.71 20.89 -35.93
N GLN A 146 -36.23 22.08 -36.25
CA GLN A 146 -35.58 22.99 -37.21
C GLN A 146 -34.33 23.66 -36.60
N ARG A 147 -34.23 23.66 -35.26
CA ARG A 147 -33.10 24.23 -34.52
C ARG A 147 -32.15 23.15 -33.98
N THR A 148 -32.19 21.94 -34.55
CA THR A 148 -31.28 20.87 -34.16
C THR A 148 -29.82 21.33 -34.29
N ARG A 149 -29.01 21.07 -33.26
CA ARG A 149 -27.58 21.42 -33.23
C ARG A 149 -26.70 20.19 -33.07
N PHE A 150 -25.48 20.31 -33.57
CA PHE A 150 -24.42 19.34 -33.33
C PHE A 150 -23.21 20.09 -32.79
N THR A 151 -22.53 19.56 -31.78
CA THR A 151 -21.48 20.30 -31.08
C THR A 151 -20.28 20.70 -31.97
N MET A 152 -20.06 20.03 -33.09
CA MET A 152 -19.05 20.44 -34.10
C MET A 152 -19.64 21.15 -35.32
N ASP A 153 -20.92 21.54 -35.32
CA ASP A 153 -21.47 22.37 -36.39
C ASP A 153 -20.81 23.76 -36.42
N GLU A 154 -20.99 24.49 -37.52
CA GLU A 154 -20.33 25.78 -37.72
C GLU A 154 -20.68 26.82 -36.63
N VAL A 155 -21.91 26.77 -36.09
CA VAL A 155 -22.40 27.72 -35.09
C VAL A 155 -21.76 27.42 -33.74
N CYS A 156 -21.80 26.16 -33.31
CA CYS A 156 -21.20 25.70 -32.07
C CYS A 156 -19.67 25.84 -32.10
N ALA A 157 -19.01 25.46 -33.20
CA ALA A 157 -17.57 25.62 -33.36
C ALA A 157 -17.13 27.10 -33.30
N ARG A 158 -17.91 28.01 -33.88
CA ARG A 158 -17.66 29.45 -33.77
C ARG A 158 -17.83 29.96 -32.34
N ALA A 159 -18.85 29.48 -31.63
CA ALA A 159 -19.05 29.82 -30.22
C ALA A 159 -17.87 29.37 -29.35
N VAL A 160 -17.36 28.15 -29.54
CA VAL A 160 -16.18 27.64 -28.84
C VAL A 160 -14.93 28.49 -29.13
N ARG A 161 -14.69 28.83 -30.40
CA ARG A 161 -13.53 29.69 -30.77
C ARG A 161 -13.63 31.09 -30.17
N ALA A 162 -14.81 31.69 -30.18
CA ALA A 162 -15.04 33.00 -29.57
C ALA A 162 -14.83 32.95 -28.05
N ASN A 163 -15.37 31.92 -27.39
CA ASN A 163 -15.20 31.73 -25.95
C ASN A 163 -13.73 31.49 -25.57
N PHE A 164 -13.01 30.66 -26.34
CA PHE A 164 -11.58 30.44 -26.18
C PHE A 164 -10.81 31.76 -26.30
N PHE A 165 -11.11 32.58 -27.31
CA PHE A 165 -10.44 33.87 -27.50
C PHE A 165 -10.70 34.81 -26.33
N ASN A 166 -11.94 34.92 -25.86
CA ASN A 166 -12.28 35.78 -24.71
C ASN A 166 -11.53 35.32 -23.44
N LEU A 167 -11.57 34.02 -23.12
CA LEU A 167 -10.87 33.49 -21.94
C LEU A 167 -9.34 33.62 -22.06
N PHE A 168 -8.80 33.51 -23.27
CA PHE A 168 -7.39 33.75 -23.53
C PHE A 168 -7.01 35.24 -23.37
N GLN A 169 -7.83 36.14 -23.92
CA GLN A 169 -7.66 37.58 -23.77
C GLN A 169 -7.72 38.02 -22.30
N ASP A 170 -8.60 37.40 -21.51
CA ASP A 170 -8.74 37.64 -20.07
C ASP A 170 -7.63 36.99 -19.23
N GLY A 171 -6.68 36.27 -19.85
CA GLY A 171 -5.57 35.61 -19.16
C GLY A 171 -5.95 34.33 -18.41
N LEU A 172 -7.17 33.81 -18.61
CA LEU A 172 -7.67 32.59 -17.99
C LEU A 172 -7.21 31.31 -18.72
N ILE A 173 -6.84 31.43 -20.00
CA ILE A 173 -6.20 30.36 -20.77
C ILE A 173 -4.72 30.69 -20.95
N TYR A 174 -3.85 29.77 -20.56
CA TYR A 174 -2.41 29.88 -20.71
C TYR A 174 -1.80 28.56 -21.18
N ARG A 175 -0.58 28.63 -21.73
CA ARG A 175 0.21 27.46 -22.12
C ARG A 175 1.41 27.34 -21.18
N GLY A 176 1.50 26.23 -20.48
CA GLY A 176 2.60 25.94 -19.55
C GLY A 176 2.99 24.46 -19.57
N LYS A 177 3.95 24.11 -18.71
CA LYS A 177 4.27 22.72 -18.39
C LYS A 177 3.65 22.40 -17.03
N ARG A 178 2.88 21.32 -16.97
CA ARG A 178 2.26 20.78 -15.76
C ARG A 178 2.21 19.26 -15.90
N LEU A 179 2.19 18.55 -14.78
CA LEU A 179 1.80 17.15 -14.78
C LEU A 179 0.36 17.01 -15.27
N VAL A 180 0.12 16.03 -16.14
CA VAL A 180 -1.18 15.75 -16.76
C VAL A 180 -1.48 14.27 -16.64
N ASN A 181 -2.76 13.91 -16.57
CA ASN A 181 -3.17 12.51 -16.71
C ASN A 181 -3.01 12.13 -18.18
N TRP A 182 -2.19 11.12 -18.46
CA TRP A 182 -1.88 10.68 -19.81
C TRP A 182 -2.33 9.22 -19.98
N ASP A 183 -3.15 8.97 -21.00
CA ASP A 183 -3.52 7.60 -21.38
C ASP A 183 -2.57 7.07 -22.47
N PRO A 184 -1.72 6.07 -22.18
CA PRO A 184 -0.81 5.49 -23.18
C PRO A 184 -1.55 4.74 -24.29
N ALA A 185 -2.79 4.28 -24.07
CA ALA A 185 -3.55 3.55 -25.07
C ALA A 185 -4.09 4.48 -26.16
N THR A 186 -4.75 5.57 -25.77
CA THR A 186 -5.30 6.56 -26.72
C THR A 186 -4.31 7.68 -27.09
N GLN A 187 -3.18 7.77 -26.38
CA GLN A 187 -2.14 8.79 -26.55
C GLN A 187 -2.68 10.22 -26.48
N THR A 188 -3.46 10.50 -25.44
CA THR A 188 -4.00 11.83 -25.16
C THR A 188 -3.97 12.15 -23.68
N VAL A 189 -4.06 13.44 -23.39
CA VAL A 189 -4.29 13.95 -22.04
C VAL A 189 -5.75 13.81 -21.66
N LEU A 190 -5.99 13.52 -20.38
CA LEU A 190 -7.32 13.42 -19.76
C LEU A 190 -7.45 14.46 -18.63
N ALA A 191 -8.66 14.97 -18.44
CA ALA A 191 -8.99 15.78 -17.27
C ALA A 191 -9.15 14.89 -16.02
N ASP A 192 -9.05 15.46 -14.82
CA ASP A 192 -9.26 14.72 -13.56
C ASP A 192 -10.66 14.07 -13.50
N ASP A 193 -11.69 14.77 -14.01
CA ASP A 193 -13.08 14.25 -14.08
C ASP A 193 -13.27 13.10 -15.08
N GLU A 194 -12.27 12.82 -15.93
CA GLU A 194 -12.28 11.70 -16.89
C GLU A 194 -11.50 10.49 -16.38
N VAL A 195 -10.89 10.59 -15.18
CA VAL A 195 -10.10 9.51 -14.56
C VAL A 195 -10.92 8.86 -13.45
N GLU A 196 -11.15 7.56 -13.58
CA GLU A 196 -11.82 6.75 -12.57
C GLU A 196 -10.78 6.02 -11.72
N HIS A 197 -10.95 6.08 -10.39
CA HIS A 197 -10.07 5.40 -9.44
C HIS A 197 -10.72 4.12 -8.92
N GLU A 198 -10.05 2.99 -9.13
CA GLU A 198 -10.46 1.69 -8.61
C GLU A 198 -9.38 1.10 -7.71
N THR A 199 -9.80 0.50 -6.60
CA THR A 199 -8.89 -0.21 -5.69
C THR A 199 -8.51 -1.56 -6.30
N VAL A 200 -7.23 -1.74 -6.58
CA VAL A 200 -6.67 -2.98 -7.13
C VAL A 200 -5.67 -3.60 -6.16
N GLN A 201 -5.60 -4.94 -6.15
CA GLN A 201 -4.56 -5.64 -5.39
C GLN A 201 -3.20 -5.42 -6.05
N GLY A 202 -2.22 -4.97 -5.27
CA GLY A 202 -0.87 -4.67 -5.77
C GLY A 202 0.23 -5.09 -4.79
N HIS A 203 1.44 -4.60 -5.07
CA HIS A 203 2.63 -4.83 -4.27
C HIS A 203 3.15 -3.52 -3.68
N PHE A 204 3.72 -3.61 -2.48
CA PHE A 204 4.41 -2.50 -1.82
C PHE A 204 5.87 -2.89 -1.61
N TRP A 205 6.78 -2.16 -2.27
CA TRP A 205 8.20 -2.47 -2.36
C TRP A 205 9.00 -1.59 -1.41
N TYR A 206 10.04 -2.17 -0.80
CA TYR A 206 10.97 -1.46 0.08
C TYR A 206 12.35 -1.44 -0.58
N LEU A 207 12.81 -0.25 -0.95
CA LEU A 207 14.02 -0.02 -1.72
C LEU A 207 15.07 0.66 -0.84
N GLN A 208 16.30 0.17 -0.85
CA GLN A 208 17.40 0.75 -0.09
C GLN A 208 18.20 1.72 -0.95
N TYR A 209 18.34 2.96 -0.48
CA TYR A 209 19.09 4.03 -1.13
C TYR A 209 20.35 4.28 -0.31
N PRO A 210 21.54 3.87 -0.81
CA PRO A 210 22.79 4.10 -0.10
C PRO A 210 23.04 5.60 0.13
N LEU A 211 23.42 5.97 1.34
CA LEU A 211 23.94 7.31 1.60
C LEU A 211 25.31 7.46 0.93
N VAL A 212 25.60 8.65 0.40
CA VAL A 212 26.93 8.95 -0.16
C VAL A 212 27.99 8.88 0.94
N GLU A 213 27.64 9.37 2.13
CA GLU A 213 28.48 9.33 3.33
C GLU A 213 27.66 8.73 4.48
N PRO A 214 28.19 7.73 5.21
CA PRO A 214 27.53 7.21 6.39
C PRO A 214 27.27 8.32 7.42
N VAL A 215 26.12 8.26 8.10
CA VAL A 215 25.72 9.25 9.10
C VAL A 215 25.53 8.58 10.45
N GLU A 216 26.15 9.12 11.48
CA GLU A 216 25.94 8.72 12.86
C GLU A 216 24.68 9.41 13.42
N ILE A 217 23.72 8.63 13.89
CA ILE A 217 22.46 9.13 14.46
C ILE A 217 22.28 8.55 15.86
N PRO A 218 21.86 9.33 16.87
CA PRO A 218 21.55 8.79 18.19
C PRO A 218 20.50 7.68 18.14
N ARG A 219 20.69 6.59 18.87
CA ARG A 219 19.77 5.44 18.90
C ARG A 219 18.36 5.79 19.37
N ASP A 220 18.23 6.82 20.18
CA ASP A 220 17.00 7.34 20.79
C ASP A 220 16.28 8.37 19.89
N ALA A 221 16.88 8.81 18.80
CA ALA A 221 16.31 9.77 17.84
C ALA A 221 15.21 9.17 16.94
N GLY A 222 14.37 8.26 17.47
CA GLY A 222 13.03 8.02 16.94
C GLY A 222 12.87 7.04 15.77
N VAL A 223 11.81 6.23 15.92
CA VAL A 223 11.19 5.22 15.06
C VAL A 223 12.11 4.47 14.07
N PRO A 224 12.55 3.25 14.42
CA PRO A 224 13.09 2.31 13.44
C PRO A 224 12.09 2.20 12.27
N PRO A 225 12.53 2.16 11.00
CA PRO A 225 11.62 1.91 9.89
C PRO A 225 10.78 0.68 10.23
N ALA A 226 9.47 0.72 9.93
CA ALA A 226 8.56 -0.40 10.18
C ALA A 226 9.29 -1.71 9.87
N ARG A 227 9.38 -2.60 10.86
CA ARG A 227 10.16 -3.84 10.74
C ARG A 227 9.78 -4.46 9.40
N VAL A 228 10.76 -4.70 8.52
CA VAL A 228 10.63 -5.59 7.35
C VAL A 228 10.56 -7.05 7.85
N ALA A 229 9.76 -7.29 8.89
CA ALA A 229 9.42 -8.61 9.37
C ALA A 229 8.10 -8.98 8.68
N ASP A 230 8.17 -10.04 7.88
CA ASP A 230 7.05 -10.77 7.29
C ASP A 230 6.44 -10.28 5.95
N VAL A 231 7.25 -9.72 5.03
CA VAL A 231 6.96 -9.95 3.60
C VAL A 231 7.58 -11.31 3.24
N PRO A 232 6.82 -12.33 2.79
CA PRO A 232 7.42 -13.55 2.28
C PRO A 232 8.34 -13.14 1.13
N SER A 233 9.60 -13.57 1.18
CA SER A 233 10.44 -13.53 -0.02
C SER A 233 9.64 -14.22 -1.13
N ALA A 234 9.15 -13.45 -2.11
CA ALA A 234 8.72 -14.04 -3.37
C ALA A 234 9.92 -14.85 -3.85
N ARG A 235 9.72 -16.16 -4.05
CA ARG A 235 10.72 -17.03 -4.68
C ARG A 235 10.97 -16.48 -6.08
N GLY A 236 11.96 -15.61 -6.21
CA GLY A 236 12.59 -15.28 -7.47
C GLY A 236 13.82 -16.16 -7.59
N GLU A 237 13.80 -17.07 -8.56
CA GLU A 237 14.94 -17.87 -8.94
C GLU A 237 16.09 -16.97 -9.41
N GLY A 238 17.32 -17.29 -8.98
CA GLY A 238 18.52 -17.12 -9.82
C GLY A 238 19.53 -16.04 -9.45
N VAL A 239 20.43 -16.34 -8.51
CA VAL A 239 21.89 -16.17 -8.73
C VAL A 239 22.55 -17.45 -8.20
N PRO A 240 23.37 -18.17 -8.98
CA PRO A 240 23.91 -19.45 -8.54
C PRO A 240 24.91 -19.21 -7.40
N PRO A 241 24.80 -19.93 -6.26
CA PRO A 241 25.88 -19.94 -5.28
C PRO A 241 27.03 -20.72 -5.90
N SER A 242 28.15 -20.04 -6.12
CA SER A 242 29.42 -20.72 -6.28
C SER A 242 29.73 -21.50 -5.00
N GLU A 243 29.78 -22.82 -5.18
CA GLU A 243 30.55 -23.83 -4.46
C GLU A 243 30.40 -24.00 -2.94
N ARG A 244 29.74 -25.13 -2.62
CA ARG A 244 29.96 -26.07 -1.51
C ARG A 244 29.80 -25.55 -0.07
N GLN A 245 28.73 -26.01 0.60
CA GLN A 245 28.80 -26.51 1.97
C GLN A 245 27.69 -27.55 2.24
N SER A 246 28.04 -28.54 3.05
CA SER A 246 27.44 -29.88 3.22
C SER A 246 25.94 -29.94 3.55
N GLU A 247 25.26 -30.96 2.99
CA GLU A 247 23.95 -31.43 3.42
C GLU A 247 23.95 -31.75 4.93
N SER A 248 23.34 -30.89 5.74
CA SER A 248 23.03 -31.17 7.15
C SER A 248 21.51 -31.11 7.33
N THR A 249 20.92 -32.23 7.72
CA THR A 249 19.47 -32.41 7.86
C THR A 249 18.94 -31.70 9.11
N ILE A 250 17.98 -30.80 8.96
CA ILE A 250 17.28 -30.16 10.09
C ILE A 250 16.30 -31.18 10.69
N ASN A 251 16.48 -31.53 11.96
CA ASN A 251 15.60 -32.43 12.69
C ASN A 251 14.57 -31.64 13.50
N ARG A 252 13.27 -31.98 13.38
CA ARG A 252 12.18 -31.36 14.17
C ARG A 252 11.71 -32.35 15.24
N ARG A 253 11.63 -31.91 16.49
CA ARG A 253 11.04 -32.68 17.60
C ARG A 253 9.94 -31.89 18.30
N MET A 254 9.04 -32.58 18.99
CA MET A 254 8.07 -31.95 19.89
C MET A 254 8.55 -32.10 21.33
N GLY A 255 8.59 -30.99 22.08
CA GLY A 255 8.65 -30.97 23.53
C GLY A 255 7.29 -31.30 24.16
N ARG A 256 7.06 -30.92 25.42
CA ARG A 256 5.79 -31.21 26.11
C ARG A 256 4.60 -30.54 25.42
N TYR A 257 4.78 -29.32 24.92
CA TYR A 257 3.76 -28.52 24.22
C TYR A 257 4.31 -27.66 23.04
N LEU A 258 5.64 -27.52 22.86
CA LEU A 258 6.26 -26.70 21.79
C LEU A 258 7.15 -27.49 20.81
N PRO A 259 7.17 -27.14 19.51
CA PRO A 259 8.12 -27.71 18.54
C PRO A 259 9.53 -27.11 18.71
N HIS A 260 10.55 -27.94 18.59
CA HIS A 260 11.96 -27.56 18.62
C HIS A 260 12.68 -28.05 17.36
N TRP A 261 13.53 -27.22 16.78
CA TRP A 261 14.35 -27.57 15.62
C TRP A 261 15.80 -27.75 16.05
N SER A 262 16.45 -28.80 15.57
CA SER A 262 17.85 -29.10 15.87
C SER A 262 18.63 -29.34 14.60
N LYS A 263 19.77 -28.67 14.50
CA LYS A 263 20.81 -28.80 13.49
C LYS A 263 22.16 -28.92 14.19
N GLU A 264 23.01 -29.84 13.74
CA GLU A 264 24.38 -29.98 14.25
C GLU A 264 25.18 -28.71 13.93
N ASP A 265 26.06 -28.31 14.86
CA ASP A 265 26.90 -27.10 14.80
C ASP A 265 26.18 -25.76 14.63
N ALA A 266 24.88 -25.69 14.93
CA ALA A 266 24.13 -24.45 14.87
C ALA A 266 24.15 -23.63 16.16
N VAL A 267 23.92 -22.33 16.02
CA VAL A 267 23.75 -21.39 17.14
C VAL A 267 22.27 -21.24 17.45
N TYR A 268 21.93 -21.18 18.73
CA TYR A 268 20.57 -21.06 19.24
C TYR A 268 20.46 -19.87 20.17
N SER A 269 19.36 -19.13 20.08
CA SER A 269 18.88 -18.23 21.12
C SER A 269 17.88 -18.98 21.98
N VAL A 270 18.04 -18.96 23.29
CA VAL A 270 17.23 -19.72 24.25
C VAL A 270 16.68 -18.79 25.32
N THR A 271 15.39 -18.93 25.62
CA THR A 271 14.72 -18.23 26.72
C THR A 271 14.05 -19.23 27.65
N PHE A 272 14.35 -19.18 28.95
CA PHE A 272 13.63 -19.95 29.97
C PHE A 272 13.26 -19.07 31.16
N ARG A 273 12.12 -19.38 31.81
CA ARG A 273 11.46 -18.47 32.77
C ARG A 273 11.03 -19.16 34.05
N LEU A 274 10.91 -18.38 35.13
CA LEU A 274 10.38 -18.86 36.41
C LEU A 274 8.96 -19.38 36.23
N ALA A 275 8.58 -20.35 37.07
CA ALA A 275 7.28 -21.03 36.96
C ALA A 275 6.07 -20.09 37.16
N ASP A 276 6.28 -18.98 37.87
CA ASP A 276 5.30 -17.97 38.24
C ASP A 276 5.39 -16.68 37.43
N ALA A 277 6.35 -16.57 36.49
CA ALA A 277 6.55 -15.40 35.64
C ALA A 277 5.33 -15.07 34.76
N VAL A 278 4.43 -16.03 34.56
CA VAL A 278 3.12 -15.85 33.91
C VAL A 278 2.09 -16.61 34.72
N SER A 279 0.95 -15.98 35.06
CA SER A 279 -0.09 -16.64 35.86
C SER A 279 -0.63 -17.92 35.18
N ALA A 280 -1.10 -18.86 36.00
CA ALA A 280 -1.69 -20.10 35.50
C ALA A 280 -2.89 -19.83 34.58
N GLU A 281 -3.73 -18.85 34.94
CA GLU A 281 -4.89 -18.44 34.15
C GLU A 281 -4.52 -17.87 32.77
N ILE A 282 -3.48 -17.03 32.70
CA ILE A 282 -3.00 -16.46 31.43
C ILE A 282 -2.37 -17.55 30.56
N SER A 283 -1.57 -18.42 31.17
CA SER A 283 -0.98 -19.57 30.48
C SER A 283 -2.05 -20.52 29.92
N GLU A 284 -3.15 -20.75 30.65
CA GLU A 284 -4.29 -21.55 30.20
C GLU A 284 -5.12 -20.84 29.13
N ALA A 285 -5.30 -19.53 29.23
CA ALA A 285 -5.98 -18.73 28.22
C ALA A 285 -5.24 -18.76 26.88
N TRP A 286 -3.92 -18.57 26.88
CA TRP A 286 -3.10 -18.65 25.67
C TRP A 286 -3.08 -20.07 25.08
N ARG A 287 -3.09 -21.11 25.92
CA ARG A 287 -3.23 -22.51 25.47
C ARG A 287 -4.57 -22.76 24.80
N ARG A 288 -5.67 -22.26 25.38
CA ARG A 288 -7.01 -22.36 24.78
C ARG A 288 -7.06 -21.67 23.43
N GLN A 289 -6.57 -20.43 23.36
CA GLN A 289 -6.55 -19.65 22.12
C GLN A 289 -5.71 -20.33 21.02
N ARG A 290 -4.54 -20.89 21.37
CA ARG A 290 -3.73 -21.69 20.44
C ARG A 290 -4.45 -22.95 19.96
N GLN A 291 -5.08 -23.70 20.87
CA GLN A 291 -5.81 -24.92 20.55
C GLN A 291 -7.00 -24.63 19.62
N GLU A 292 -7.71 -23.53 19.83
CA GLU A 292 -8.82 -23.11 18.97
C GLU A 292 -8.37 -22.80 17.54
N ILE A 293 -7.24 -22.11 17.36
CA ILE A 293 -6.69 -21.80 16.03
C ILE A 293 -6.31 -23.11 15.30
N LEU A 294 -5.66 -24.04 16.01
CA LEU A 294 -5.27 -25.33 15.44
C LEU A 294 -6.49 -26.20 15.11
N GLN A 295 -7.48 -26.28 15.99
CA GLN A 295 -8.71 -27.05 15.77
C GLN A 295 -9.55 -26.49 14.63
N ARG A 296 -9.62 -25.17 14.46
CA ARG A 296 -10.31 -24.54 13.31
C ARG A 296 -9.70 -24.95 11.97
N ALA A 297 -8.37 -24.97 11.88
CA ALA A 297 -7.68 -25.41 10.67
C ALA A 297 -7.88 -26.92 10.41
N GLU A 298 -7.84 -27.73 11.47
CA GLU A 298 -8.04 -29.18 11.41
C GLU A 298 -9.47 -29.57 11.00
N GLN A 299 -10.49 -28.91 11.57
CA GLN A 299 -11.91 -29.11 11.20
C GLN A 299 -12.19 -28.75 9.73
N GLN A 300 -11.42 -27.81 9.18
CA GLN A 300 -11.53 -27.39 7.78
C GLN A 300 -10.64 -28.21 6.84
N GLY A 301 -9.93 -29.23 7.35
CA GLY A 301 -9.09 -30.13 6.56
C GLY A 301 -7.96 -29.42 5.80
N ARG A 302 -7.50 -28.27 6.28
CA ARG A 302 -6.52 -27.41 5.59
C ARG A 302 -5.32 -27.09 6.46
N PRO A 303 -4.14 -26.82 5.87
CA PRO A 303 -3.03 -26.24 6.61
C PRO A 303 -3.38 -24.85 7.14
N LEU A 304 -2.67 -24.41 8.19
CA LEU A 304 -2.82 -23.06 8.76
C LEU A 304 -2.62 -21.99 7.69
N SER A 305 -3.55 -21.03 7.64
CA SER A 305 -3.47 -19.85 6.77
C SER A 305 -2.34 -18.93 7.23
N TYR A 306 -1.95 -17.99 6.37
CA TYR A 306 -0.91 -17.00 6.71
C TYR A 306 -1.31 -16.15 7.93
N ALA A 307 -2.56 -15.70 8.01
CA ALA A 307 -3.08 -14.95 9.15
C ALA A 307 -3.06 -15.77 10.45
N GLU A 308 -3.47 -17.04 10.41
CA GLU A 308 -3.43 -17.92 11.60
C GLU A 308 -1.99 -18.24 12.03
N ARG A 309 -1.04 -18.36 11.09
CA ARG A 309 0.39 -18.50 11.42
C ARG A 309 0.94 -17.24 12.08
N GLY A 310 0.61 -16.07 11.55
CA GLY A 310 0.96 -14.78 12.13
C GLY A 310 0.34 -14.59 13.53
N GLU A 311 -0.93 -14.95 13.70
CA GLU A 311 -1.61 -14.88 15.00
C GLU A 311 -0.99 -15.85 16.03
N LEU A 312 -0.65 -17.07 15.62
CA LEU A 312 0.09 -18.02 16.47
C LEU A 312 1.48 -17.48 16.85
N GLN A 313 2.19 -16.85 15.91
CA GLN A 313 3.50 -16.26 16.14
C GLN A 313 3.42 -15.04 17.08
N ARG A 314 2.37 -14.21 16.94
CA ARG A 314 2.08 -13.02 17.76
C ARG A 314 1.68 -13.37 19.19
N LEU A 315 0.81 -14.37 19.35
CA LEU A 315 0.45 -14.93 20.65
C LEU A 315 1.67 -15.51 21.37
N HIS A 316 2.66 -15.99 20.62
CA HIS A 316 3.82 -16.69 21.17
C HIS A 316 5.03 -15.80 21.45
N SER A 317 5.31 -14.80 20.63
CA SER A 317 6.56 -14.01 20.74
C SER A 317 6.28 -12.66 21.43
N GLU A 318 5.39 -11.84 20.86
CA GLU A 318 5.18 -10.46 21.31
C GLU A 318 4.46 -10.36 22.66
N LYS A 319 3.45 -11.22 22.91
CA LYS A 319 2.75 -11.22 24.20
C LYS A 319 3.55 -11.84 25.33
N ILE A 320 4.39 -12.85 25.05
CA ILE A 320 5.20 -13.49 26.09
C ILE A 320 6.33 -12.56 26.52
N GLU A 321 7.03 -11.93 25.57
CA GLU A 321 8.12 -11.00 25.85
C GLU A 321 7.64 -9.77 26.64
N ALA A 322 6.54 -9.15 26.22
CA ALA A 322 5.95 -8.02 26.95
C ALA A 322 5.53 -8.36 28.39
N PHE A 323 5.02 -9.58 28.62
CA PHE A 323 4.67 -10.05 29.97
C PHE A 323 5.90 -10.38 30.82
N LEU A 324 6.95 -10.92 30.22
CA LEU A 324 8.20 -11.23 30.91
C LEU A 324 8.93 -9.96 31.35
N ASP A 325 9.04 -8.99 30.45
CA ASP A 325 9.70 -7.70 30.70
C ASP A 325 8.93 -6.82 31.69
N ALA A 326 7.61 -7.00 31.81
CA ALA A 326 6.78 -6.34 32.82
C ALA A 326 7.08 -6.80 34.27
N GLY A 327 7.90 -7.83 34.47
CA GLY A 327 8.36 -8.25 35.80
C GLY A 327 7.27 -8.88 36.67
N TYR A 328 6.32 -9.61 36.08
CA TYR A 328 5.32 -10.37 36.84
C TYR A 328 5.93 -11.60 37.53
N GLY A 329 5.30 -12.06 38.61
CA GLY A 329 5.77 -13.14 39.48
C GLY A 329 6.67 -12.67 40.64
N ASP A 330 7.23 -13.60 41.40
CA ASP A 330 8.08 -13.36 42.57
C ASP A 330 9.40 -12.66 42.21
N CYS A 331 9.78 -12.66 40.92
CA CYS A 331 11.02 -12.05 40.40
C CYS A 331 12.28 -12.43 41.21
N LEU A 332 12.41 -13.72 41.53
CA LEU A 332 13.45 -14.23 42.43
C LEU A 332 14.87 -13.95 41.95
N LEU A 333 15.07 -13.73 40.65
CA LEU A 333 16.39 -13.43 40.07
C LEU A 333 16.72 -11.93 40.14
N LYS A 334 15.83 -11.12 40.72
CA LYS A 334 16.17 -9.74 41.08
C LYS A 334 17.20 -9.70 42.22
N ASP A 335 17.19 -10.72 43.08
CA ASP A 335 18.17 -10.88 44.14
C ASP A 335 19.53 -11.33 43.54
N PRO A 336 20.64 -10.64 43.87
CA PRO A 336 21.99 -11.00 43.46
C PRO A 336 22.37 -12.46 43.73
N GLN A 337 21.94 -13.07 44.83
CA GLN A 337 22.39 -14.42 45.20
C GLN A 337 21.81 -15.50 44.27
N PRO A 338 20.47 -15.58 44.03
CA PRO A 338 19.91 -16.43 42.99
C PRO A 338 20.45 -16.12 41.58
N ALA A 339 20.61 -14.85 41.20
CA ALA A 339 21.13 -14.48 39.89
C ALA A 339 22.57 -14.99 39.66
N GLN A 340 23.42 -14.88 40.68
CA GLN A 340 24.79 -15.41 40.66
C GLN A 340 24.82 -16.94 40.48
N ILE A 341 23.90 -17.67 41.11
CA ILE A 341 23.79 -19.13 40.94
C ILE A 341 23.48 -19.47 39.47
N VAL A 342 22.58 -18.72 38.84
CA VAL A 342 22.27 -18.90 37.42
C VAL A 342 23.47 -18.57 36.54
N GLN A 343 24.14 -17.43 36.76
CA GLN A 343 25.35 -17.06 36.02
C GLN A 343 26.44 -18.16 36.12
N ASN A 344 26.70 -18.66 37.33
CA ASN A 344 27.69 -19.71 37.54
C ASN A 344 27.32 -21.00 36.83
N ALA A 345 26.03 -21.37 36.83
CA ALA A 345 25.55 -22.54 36.12
C ALA A 345 25.70 -22.42 34.59
N LEU A 346 25.51 -21.22 34.04
CA LEU A 346 25.75 -20.92 32.62
C LEU A 346 27.24 -21.02 32.29
N LYS A 347 28.13 -20.45 33.12
CA LYS A 347 29.58 -20.44 32.86
C LYS A 347 30.27 -21.80 33.12
N HIS A 348 29.68 -22.69 33.91
CA HIS A 348 30.36 -23.88 34.44
C HIS A 348 30.89 -24.86 33.37
N PHE A 349 30.15 -25.08 32.28
CA PHE A 349 30.57 -25.97 31.19
C PHE A 349 30.77 -25.22 29.87
N ASP A 350 30.96 -23.90 29.94
CA ASP A 350 31.25 -23.08 28.77
C ASP A 350 32.65 -23.43 28.22
N GLY A 351 32.75 -23.67 26.91
CA GLY A 351 33.94 -24.22 26.26
C GLY A 351 34.07 -25.75 26.32
N GLU A 352 33.28 -26.45 27.14
CA GLU A 352 33.33 -27.92 27.26
C GLU A 352 32.09 -28.62 26.67
N ARG A 353 30.89 -28.15 27.01
CA ARG A 353 29.61 -28.73 26.53
C ARG A 353 28.88 -27.82 25.54
N TYR A 354 29.13 -26.53 25.63
CA TYR A 354 28.55 -25.50 24.79
C TYR A 354 29.45 -24.29 24.80
N GLU A 355 29.28 -23.42 23.83
CA GLU A 355 29.94 -22.13 23.75
C GLU A 355 28.89 -21.02 23.94
N ILE A 356 29.03 -20.21 25.00
CA ILE A 356 28.14 -19.07 25.26
C ILE A 356 28.64 -17.83 24.54
N ILE A 357 27.74 -17.21 23.78
CA ILE A 357 28.01 -16.03 22.96
C ILE A 357 27.45 -14.78 23.64
N ALA A 358 26.23 -14.87 24.18
CA ALA A 358 25.62 -13.80 24.96
C ALA A 358 24.66 -14.40 26.00
N TRP A 359 24.49 -13.73 27.13
CA TRP A 359 23.50 -14.12 28.12
C TRP A 359 23.01 -12.93 28.94
N ALA A 360 21.76 -13.01 29.40
CA ALA A 360 21.16 -12.05 30.33
C ALA A 360 20.23 -12.80 31.30
N VAL A 361 20.47 -12.64 32.60
CA VAL A 361 19.59 -13.11 33.67
C VAL A 361 18.69 -11.95 34.05
N MET A 362 17.43 -12.03 33.64
CA MET A 362 16.38 -11.05 33.93
C MET A 362 15.68 -11.40 35.26
N PRO A 363 14.93 -10.48 35.88
CA PRO A 363 14.32 -10.70 37.20
C PRO A 363 13.46 -11.97 37.33
N ASN A 364 12.82 -12.42 36.25
CA ASN A 364 11.95 -13.60 36.22
C ASN A 364 12.24 -14.58 35.06
N HIS A 365 13.27 -14.34 34.24
CA HIS A 365 13.62 -15.18 33.10
C HIS A 365 15.10 -15.03 32.69
N VAL A 366 15.56 -15.85 31.75
CA VAL A 366 16.95 -15.88 31.31
C VAL A 366 17.01 -16.02 29.79
N HIS A 367 17.81 -15.19 29.15
CA HIS A 367 18.15 -15.25 27.73
C HIS A 367 19.60 -15.75 27.56
N VAL A 368 19.82 -16.68 26.63
CA VAL A 368 21.16 -17.21 26.32
C VAL A 368 21.29 -17.47 24.82
N VAL A 369 22.31 -16.89 24.19
CA VAL A 369 22.76 -17.26 22.85
C VAL A 369 23.95 -18.19 22.99
N LEU A 370 23.83 -19.42 22.47
CA LEU A 370 24.87 -20.44 22.59
C LEU A 370 24.99 -21.35 21.36
N LYS A 371 26.15 -21.99 21.24
CA LYS A 371 26.41 -23.09 20.31
C LYS A 371 26.70 -24.38 21.09
N PRO A 372 25.84 -25.41 21.03
CA PRO A 372 26.17 -26.73 21.58
C PRO A 372 27.41 -27.33 20.90
N LEU A 373 28.32 -27.92 21.68
CA LEU A 373 29.51 -28.61 21.13
C LEU A 373 29.19 -30.06 20.74
N ALA A 374 30.06 -30.68 19.94
CA ALA A 374 29.84 -32.00 19.35
C ALA A 374 29.40 -33.06 20.39
N GLY A 375 28.33 -33.79 20.07
CA GLY A 375 27.75 -34.82 20.94
C GLY A 375 26.84 -34.29 22.06
N GLN A 376 26.72 -32.97 22.23
CA GLN A 376 25.80 -32.35 23.19
C GLN A 376 24.49 -31.93 22.52
N GLN A 377 23.38 -32.07 23.25
CA GLN A 377 22.07 -31.67 22.76
C GLN A 377 21.53 -30.51 23.60
N LEU A 378 21.03 -29.47 22.93
CA LEU A 378 20.42 -28.29 23.56
C LEU A 378 19.46 -28.59 24.74
N PRO A 379 18.49 -29.53 24.67
CA PRO A 379 17.58 -29.78 25.78
C PRO A 379 18.28 -30.38 26.99
N LYS A 380 19.33 -31.19 26.79
CA LYS A 380 20.11 -31.75 27.91
C LYS A 380 20.93 -30.65 28.59
N ILE A 381 21.38 -29.65 27.83
CA ILE A 381 22.07 -28.47 28.35
C ILE A 381 21.09 -27.63 29.19
N VAL A 382 19.96 -27.24 28.62
CA VAL A 382 18.95 -26.42 29.32
C VAL A 382 18.37 -27.15 30.53
N GLN A 383 18.11 -28.45 30.43
CA GLN A 383 17.67 -29.27 31.57
C GLN A 383 18.73 -29.31 32.67
N SER A 384 20.02 -29.40 32.32
CA SER A 384 21.12 -29.37 33.27
C SER A 384 21.15 -28.04 34.04
N TRP A 385 21.04 -26.90 33.35
CA TRP A 385 20.96 -25.58 33.98
C TRP A 385 19.76 -25.46 34.90
N LYS A 386 18.55 -25.78 34.41
CA LYS A 386 17.30 -25.66 35.17
C LYS A 386 17.31 -26.57 36.40
N SER A 387 17.78 -27.80 36.28
CA SER A 387 17.84 -28.77 37.40
C SER A 387 18.82 -28.34 38.48
N PHE A 388 20.03 -27.92 38.10
CA PHE A 388 21.04 -27.46 39.05
C PHE A 388 20.60 -26.19 39.79
N THR A 389 20.20 -25.17 39.04
CA THR A 389 19.78 -23.88 39.61
C THR A 389 18.54 -24.01 40.48
N SER A 390 17.57 -24.87 40.11
CA SER A 390 16.40 -25.15 40.98
C SER A 390 16.82 -25.70 42.33
N LYS A 391 17.75 -26.66 42.37
CA LYS A 391 18.20 -27.27 43.64
C LYS A 391 18.92 -26.26 44.51
N GLU A 392 19.86 -25.50 43.95
CA GLU A 392 20.65 -24.54 44.71
C GLU A 392 19.84 -23.33 45.19
N ILE A 393 18.97 -22.78 44.35
CA ILE A 393 18.11 -21.64 44.72
C ILE A 393 17.04 -22.06 45.73
N ASN A 394 16.41 -23.24 45.56
CA ASN A 394 15.46 -23.74 46.55
C ASN A 394 16.12 -23.99 47.91
N ARG A 395 17.37 -24.50 47.92
CA ARG A 395 18.15 -24.67 49.15
C ARG A 395 18.49 -23.32 49.78
N LEU A 396 18.92 -22.35 48.99
CA LEU A 396 19.25 -21.00 49.45
C LEU A 396 18.04 -20.29 50.08
N LEU A 397 16.88 -20.38 49.43
CA LEU A 397 15.66 -19.67 49.83
C LEU A 397 14.73 -20.51 50.74
N ASN A 398 15.16 -21.72 51.13
CA ASN A 398 14.36 -22.70 51.88
C ASN A 398 12.96 -22.93 51.26
N ARG A 399 12.88 -23.00 49.92
CA ARG A 399 11.64 -23.21 49.15
C ARG A 399 11.48 -24.69 48.77
N GLN A 400 10.23 -25.10 48.59
CA GLN A 400 9.87 -26.38 47.98
C GLN A 400 8.99 -26.14 46.75
N GLY A 401 9.14 -26.95 45.71
CA GLY A 401 8.39 -26.82 44.46
C GLY A 401 9.24 -26.45 43.24
N PRO A 402 8.62 -26.34 42.05
CA PRO A 402 9.32 -26.01 40.80
C PRO A 402 9.75 -24.54 40.79
N LEU A 403 11.03 -24.29 40.49
CA LEU A 403 11.55 -22.94 40.29
C LEU A 403 11.27 -22.44 38.86
N TRP A 404 11.58 -23.27 37.87
CA TRP A 404 11.39 -22.95 36.46
C TRP A 404 10.09 -23.54 35.92
N MET A 405 9.48 -22.86 34.96
CA MET A 405 8.46 -23.47 34.12
C MET A 405 9.06 -24.68 33.39
N ASP A 406 8.29 -25.75 33.15
CA ASP A 406 8.81 -26.98 32.51
C ASP A 406 9.44 -26.72 31.13
N GLU A 407 8.84 -25.83 30.34
CA GLU A 407 9.26 -25.54 28.97
C GLU A 407 10.33 -24.45 28.89
N TYR A 408 10.98 -24.37 27.74
CA TYR A 408 11.83 -23.25 27.33
C TYR A 408 11.59 -22.99 25.86
N TYR A 409 11.92 -21.78 25.42
CA TYR A 409 11.86 -21.38 24.03
C TYR A 409 13.26 -21.43 23.42
N ASP A 410 13.39 -21.89 22.19
CA ASP A 410 14.61 -21.77 21.39
C ASP A 410 14.33 -21.32 19.96
N HIS A 411 15.26 -20.53 19.43
CA HIS A 411 15.29 -20.04 18.06
C HIS A 411 16.62 -20.45 17.42
N LEU A 412 16.54 -21.21 16.33
CA LEU A 412 17.68 -21.58 15.49
C LEU A 412 18.11 -20.36 14.66
N ILE A 413 19.33 -19.87 14.90
CA ILE A 413 19.88 -18.72 14.19
C ILE A 413 20.21 -19.10 12.74
N ARG A 414 19.72 -18.31 11.79
CA ARG A 414 19.67 -18.70 10.37
C ARG A 414 20.74 -18.04 9.51
N ASP A 415 21.17 -16.83 9.87
CA ASP A 415 22.14 -16.03 9.14
C ASP A 415 22.85 -15.02 10.07
N GLU A 416 23.82 -14.27 9.53
CA GLU A 416 24.63 -13.31 10.28
C GLU A 416 23.83 -12.11 10.81
N LYS A 417 22.78 -11.68 10.09
CA LYS A 417 21.90 -10.60 10.54
C LYS A 417 21.03 -11.06 11.70
N ASP A 418 20.46 -12.25 11.60
CA ASP A 418 19.71 -12.91 12.68
C ASP A 418 20.62 -13.12 13.91
N PHE A 419 21.87 -13.54 13.70
CA PHE A 419 22.86 -13.67 14.76
C PHE A 419 23.10 -12.35 15.50
N ALA A 420 23.42 -11.28 14.76
CA ALA A 420 23.66 -9.96 15.34
C ALA A 420 22.42 -9.44 16.09
N ASN A 421 21.22 -9.66 15.55
CA ASN A 421 19.97 -9.28 16.19
C ASN A 421 19.74 -10.01 17.52
N GLN A 422 19.96 -11.32 17.57
CA GLN A 422 19.73 -12.13 18.78
C GLN A 422 20.75 -11.82 19.88
N VAL A 423 22.02 -11.61 19.51
CA VAL A 423 23.07 -11.20 20.44
C VAL A 423 22.78 -9.81 21.00
N ASN A 424 22.47 -8.84 20.13
CA ASN A 424 22.15 -7.48 20.55
C ASN A 424 20.86 -7.44 21.39
N TYR A 425 19.84 -8.23 21.01
CA TYR A 425 18.62 -8.38 21.82
C TYR A 425 18.95 -8.86 23.23
N THR A 426 19.72 -9.95 23.35
CA THR A 426 20.09 -10.52 24.65
C THR A 426 20.88 -9.53 25.51
N ALA A 427 21.80 -8.77 24.90
CA ALA A 427 22.63 -7.80 25.59
C ALA A 427 21.83 -6.57 26.07
N THR A 428 20.88 -6.09 25.26
CA THR A 428 20.13 -4.84 25.51
C THR A 428 18.78 -5.08 26.19
N ASN A 429 18.38 -6.33 26.42
CA ASN A 429 17.11 -6.66 27.06
C ASN A 429 16.96 -6.07 28.49
N PRO A 430 17.99 -6.10 29.38
CA PRO A 430 17.92 -5.42 30.68
C PRO A 430 17.55 -3.93 30.56
N GLU A 431 18.18 -3.20 29.64
CA GLU A 431 17.91 -1.77 29.42
C GLU A 431 16.48 -1.53 28.92
N ARG A 432 16.00 -2.38 28.00
CA ARG A 432 14.61 -2.32 27.49
C ARG A 432 13.57 -2.57 28.57
N ALA A 433 13.89 -3.43 29.53
CA ALA A 433 13.05 -3.68 30.71
C ALA A 433 13.19 -2.59 31.80
N GLY A 434 13.94 -1.51 31.54
CA GLY A 434 14.17 -0.42 32.49
C GLY A 434 15.15 -0.74 33.62
N LEU A 435 15.94 -1.82 33.50
CA LEU A 435 16.95 -2.22 34.46
C LEU A 435 18.28 -1.52 34.13
N GLN A 436 18.48 -0.34 34.73
CA GLN A 436 19.74 0.40 34.63
C GLN A 436 20.82 -0.27 35.49
N ASP A 437 22.08 -0.29 35.00
CA ASP A 437 23.25 -0.85 35.68
C ASP A 437 23.10 -2.33 36.10
N TRP A 438 22.37 -3.12 35.31
CA TRP A 438 22.10 -4.53 35.60
C TRP A 438 23.34 -5.42 35.39
N PRO A 439 23.94 -6.01 36.44
CA PRO A 439 25.24 -6.69 36.33
C PRO A 439 25.14 -8.12 35.78
N TRP A 440 23.92 -8.61 35.56
CA TRP A 440 23.66 -10.00 35.18
C TRP A 440 23.44 -10.17 33.67
N CYS A 441 24.27 -9.53 32.86
CA CYS A 441 24.32 -9.76 31.42
C CYS A 441 25.77 -9.64 30.90
N ALA A 442 26.10 -10.35 29.82
CA ALA A 442 27.38 -10.20 29.12
C ALA A 442 27.32 -10.71 27.68
N VAL A 443 28.21 -10.20 26.84
CA VAL A 443 28.49 -10.68 25.48
C VAL A 443 29.96 -11.09 25.39
N ARG A 444 30.25 -12.20 24.73
CA ARG A 444 31.61 -12.66 24.47
C ARG A 444 32.23 -11.82 23.35
N SER A 445 33.28 -11.05 23.65
CA SER A 445 34.03 -10.26 22.65
C SER A 445 35.33 -10.97 22.23
N GLN A 446 35.61 -11.08 20.93
CA GLN A 446 36.93 -11.47 20.43
C GLN A 446 37.79 -10.22 20.17
N VAL A 447 38.79 -9.95 21.01
CA VAL A 447 39.84 -8.95 20.72
C VAL A 447 41.20 -9.57 21.06
N HIS A 448 42.06 -9.73 20.03
CA HIS A 448 43.50 -10.01 20.15
C HIS A 448 43.91 -11.28 20.92
N ASN A 449 43.36 -12.45 20.56
CA ASN A 449 43.91 -13.77 20.90
C ASN A 449 44.19 -14.05 22.40
N GLU A 450 43.56 -13.30 23.31
CA GLU A 450 43.47 -13.59 24.74
C GLU A 450 41.99 -13.56 25.16
N GLU A 451 41.52 -14.62 25.82
CA GLU A 451 40.14 -14.76 26.27
C GLU A 451 39.86 -13.83 27.46
N ARG A 452 39.04 -12.80 27.27
CA ARG A 452 38.53 -11.96 28.35
C ARG A 452 37.03 -11.73 28.22
N TRP A 453 36.31 -12.05 29.29
CA TRP A 453 34.93 -11.58 29.51
C TRP A 453 34.99 -10.07 29.74
N GLN A 454 34.34 -9.28 28.88
CA GLN A 454 34.12 -7.86 29.18
C GLN A 454 32.98 -7.76 30.20
N ASP A 455 33.31 -7.46 31.45
CA ASP A 455 32.33 -7.00 32.43
C ASP A 455 31.78 -5.65 31.96
N ALA A 456 30.46 -5.50 31.95
CA ALA A 456 29.73 -4.30 31.50
C ALA A 456 30.00 -3.04 32.36
N LEU A 457 30.94 -3.09 33.30
CA LEU A 457 31.25 -1.98 34.22
C LEU A 457 32.60 -1.30 33.96
N ASP A 458 33.38 -1.67 32.94
CA ASP A 458 34.54 -0.85 32.58
C ASP A 458 34.10 0.38 31.77
N THR A 459 33.82 1.43 32.55
CA THR A 459 33.50 2.79 32.14
C THR A 459 34.54 3.35 31.18
N ARG A 460 34.41 3.03 29.88
CA ARG A 460 35.06 3.74 28.74
C ARG A 460 34.38 3.46 27.38
N GLY A 461 33.19 2.85 27.37
CA GLY A 461 32.40 2.57 26.16
C GLY A 461 31.11 3.40 25.98
N ARG A 462 30.86 4.40 26.85
CA ARG A 462 29.62 5.20 26.82
C ARG A 462 29.43 6.05 25.57
N ASP A 463 30.51 6.38 24.85
CA ASP A 463 30.43 7.22 23.65
C ASP A 463 30.38 6.43 22.33
N ALA A 464 30.67 5.13 22.34
CA ALA A 464 30.75 4.34 21.10
C ALA A 464 29.45 3.59 20.74
N LEU A 465 28.46 3.55 21.64
CA LEU A 465 27.18 2.83 21.44
C LEU A 465 25.95 3.74 21.42
N ALA A 466 26.10 5.04 21.67
CA ALA A 466 25.01 6.03 21.66
C ALA A 466 24.47 6.31 20.25
N THR A 467 25.29 6.10 19.21
CA THR A 467 24.91 6.33 17.82
C THR A 467 24.81 5.03 17.02
N ILE A 468 24.01 5.06 15.96
CA ILE A 468 23.98 4.07 14.89
C ILE A 468 24.55 4.68 13.63
N THR A 469 25.45 3.94 12.98
CA THR A 469 25.91 4.26 11.64
C THR A 469 24.83 3.89 10.63
N VAL A 470 24.21 4.90 10.02
CA VAL A 470 23.25 4.73 8.93
C VAL A 470 23.99 4.82 7.61
N THR A 471 23.96 3.74 6.83
CA THR A 471 24.62 3.64 5.52
C THR A 471 23.66 3.75 4.34
N HIS A 472 22.35 3.65 4.60
CA HIS A 472 21.29 3.73 3.61
C HIS A 472 19.98 4.16 4.25
N VAL A 473 19.07 4.70 3.44
CA VAL A 473 17.67 4.93 3.82
C VAL A 473 16.77 3.93 3.07
N THR A 474 15.67 3.53 3.69
CA THR A 474 14.70 2.60 3.08
C THR A 474 13.46 3.38 2.67
N VAL A 475 13.15 3.38 1.38
CA VAL A 475 11.97 4.04 0.80
C VAL A 475 10.92 2.98 0.48
N ALA A 476 9.66 3.26 0.79
CA ALA A 476 8.55 2.39 0.43
C ALA A 476 7.78 2.94 -0.79
N THR A 477 7.43 2.09 -1.76
CA THR A 477 6.73 2.52 -2.99
C THR A 477 5.92 1.40 -3.66
N THR A 478 4.83 1.78 -4.33
CA THR A 478 4.08 0.91 -5.25
C THR A 478 4.64 0.90 -6.67
N ARG A 479 5.50 1.85 -7.05
CA ARG A 479 5.98 2.08 -8.43
C ARG A 479 7.52 2.02 -8.50
N PRO A 480 8.14 0.85 -8.29
CA PRO A 480 9.59 0.70 -8.28
C PRO A 480 10.27 1.15 -9.58
N GLU A 481 9.59 1.04 -10.73
CA GLU A 481 10.07 1.48 -12.04
C GLU A 481 10.29 3.00 -12.13
N THR A 482 9.47 3.78 -11.41
CA THR A 482 9.59 5.26 -11.40
C THR A 482 10.82 5.74 -10.63
N MET A 483 11.46 4.87 -9.84
CA MET A 483 12.73 5.15 -9.15
C MET A 483 13.78 5.75 -10.09
N LEU A 484 13.83 5.30 -11.35
CA LEU A 484 14.80 5.79 -12.32
C LEU A 484 14.72 7.32 -12.52
N GLY A 485 13.54 7.90 -12.30
CA GLY A 485 13.26 9.33 -12.40
C GLY A 485 13.44 10.12 -11.11
N ASP A 486 13.86 9.48 -10.01
CA ASP A 486 13.88 10.13 -8.70
C ASP A 486 14.88 11.27 -8.62
N THR A 487 14.44 12.39 -8.05
CA THR A 487 15.25 13.60 -7.93
C THR A 487 15.49 14.03 -6.50
N ALA A 488 14.78 13.44 -5.54
CA ALA A 488 15.07 13.53 -4.12
C ALA A 488 14.46 12.32 -3.38
N VAL A 489 14.84 12.19 -2.10
CA VAL A 489 14.08 11.43 -1.11
C VAL A 489 13.50 12.43 -0.12
N ALA A 490 12.20 12.44 0.13
CA ALA A 490 11.56 13.31 1.10
C ALA A 490 11.42 12.61 2.46
N MET A 491 11.52 13.39 3.53
CA MET A 491 11.30 12.98 4.90
C MET A 491 10.45 14.03 5.63
N ASN A 492 9.59 13.59 6.54
CA ASN A 492 8.79 14.52 7.34
C ASN A 492 9.71 15.32 8.30
N PRO A 493 9.61 16.66 8.39
CA PRO A 493 10.41 17.45 9.33
C PRO A 493 10.22 17.09 10.80
N ALA A 494 9.06 16.54 11.17
CA ALA A 494 8.74 16.08 12.51
C ALA A 494 9.32 14.69 12.82
N ASP A 495 9.90 13.99 11.85
CA ASP A 495 10.63 12.75 12.10
C ASP A 495 11.91 13.07 12.89
N PRO A 496 12.15 12.45 14.05
CA PRO A 496 13.30 12.83 14.89
C PRO A 496 14.67 12.54 14.24
N ARG A 497 14.71 11.73 13.18
CA ARG A 497 15.89 11.48 12.35
C ARG A 497 16.16 12.61 11.35
N ALA A 498 15.17 13.46 11.06
CA ALA A 498 15.25 14.51 10.05
C ALA A 498 16.41 15.50 10.30
N GLN A 499 16.67 15.85 11.55
CA GLN A 499 17.77 16.75 11.93
C GLN A 499 19.17 16.24 11.52
N TYR A 500 19.33 14.93 11.30
CA TYR A 500 20.60 14.31 10.92
C TYR A 500 20.68 13.97 9.43
N LEU A 501 19.54 13.69 8.80
CA LEU A 501 19.45 13.16 7.44
C LEU A 501 19.04 14.19 6.39
N VAL A 502 18.25 15.21 6.75
CA VAL A 502 17.86 16.26 5.80
C VAL A 502 19.12 17.01 5.33
N GLY A 503 19.21 17.24 4.03
CA GLY A 503 20.37 17.84 3.37
C GLY A 503 21.51 16.86 3.08
N LYS A 504 21.43 15.61 3.54
CA LYS A 504 22.37 14.55 3.12
C LYS A 504 22.03 14.07 1.71
N MET A 505 22.98 13.40 1.10
CA MET A 505 22.86 12.90 -0.27
C MET A 505 22.77 11.38 -0.28
N VAL A 506 21.89 10.84 -1.11
CA VAL A 506 21.79 9.41 -1.39
C VAL A 506 22.15 9.12 -2.83
N ARG A 507 22.66 7.91 -3.07
CA ARG A 507 22.90 7.37 -4.41
C ARG A 507 21.66 6.60 -4.85
N LEU A 508 21.07 7.05 -5.94
CA LEU A 508 19.95 6.36 -6.58
C LEU A 508 20.40 4.96 -7.04
N PRO A 509 19.73 3.87 -6.60
CA PRO A 509 20.06 2.53 -7.05
C PRO A 509 19.95 2.39 -8.58
N ILE A 510 20.78 1.54 -9.18
CA ILE A 510 20.87 1.29 -10.63
C ILE A 510 21.42 2.46 -11.45
N VAL A 511 20.86 3.67 -11.29
CA VAL A 511 21.24 4.87 -12.06
C VAL A 511 22.54 5.49 -11.54
N GLY A 512 22.79 5.42 -10.24
CA GLY A 512 23.99 5.97 -9.61
C GLY A 512 24.00 7.49 -9.43
N ARG A 513 22.93 8.19 -9.86
CA ARG A 513 22.72 9.64 -9.64
C ARG A 513 22.71 9.96 -8.15
N ILE A 514 23.31 11.07 -7.79
CA ILE A 514 23.30 11.57 -6.40
C ILE A 514 22.11 12.53 -6.26
N ILE A 515 21.23 12.25 -5.30
CA ILE A 515 20.01 13.04 -5.04
C ILE A 515 19.92 13.42 -3.56
N PRO A 516 19.38 14.61 -3.23
CA PRO A 516 19.27 15.09 -1.85
C PRO A 516 18.15 14.40 -1.07
N ILE A 517 18.28 14.39 0.26
CA ILE A 517 17.19 14.17 1.19
C ILE A 517 16.57 15.53 1.55
N VAL A 518 15.29 15.75 1.27
CA VAL A 518 14.56 17.00 1.52
C VAL A 518 13.54 16.84 2.64
N ALA A 519 13.23 17.94 3.34
CA ALA A 519 12.23 17.95 4.40
C ALA A 519 10.87 18.41 3.86
N ASP A 520 9.84 17.56 3.91
CA ASP A 520 8.50 17.89 3.42
C ASP A 520 7.40 17.27 4.29
N GLU A 521 6.45 18.10 4.72
CA GLU A 521 5.35 17.69 5.63
C GLU A 521 4.38 16.69 4.99
N HIS A 522 4.38 16.56 3.66
CA HIS A 522 3.55 15.59 2.95
C HIS A 522 3.93 14.13 3.29
N VAL A 523 5.16 13.88 3.74
CA VAL A 523 5.62 12.53 4.04
C VAL A 523 4.94 12.01 5.31
N VAL A 524 4.31 10.84 5.20
CA VAL A 524 3.60 10.20 6.32
C VAL A 524 4.60 9.59 7.31
N LEU A 525 4.44 9.90 8.60
CA LEU A 525 5.26 9.31 9.66
C LEU A 525 4.94 7.82 9.86
N PRO A 526 5.95 6.98 10.13
CA PRO A 526 5.76 5.56 10.38
C PRO A 526 5.00 5.34 11.69
N ASN A 527 3.86 4.66 11.64
CA ASN A 527 3.10 4.23 12.81
C ASN A 527 2.47 2.84 12.57
N PRO A 528 3.13 1.75 13.00
CA PRO A 528 2.64 0.38 12.82
C PRO A 528 1.29 0.08 13.48
N GLU A 529 0.89 0.85 14.48
CA GLU A 529 -0.37 0.69 15.22
C GLU A 529 -1.50 1.58 14.69
N SER A 530 -1.22 2.41 13.68
CA SER A 530 -2.23 3.29 13.07
C SER A 530 -3.30 2.50 12.32
N GLU A 531 -4.54 2.98 12.32
CA GLU A 531 -5.57 2.45 11.41
C GLU A 531 -5.33 2.89 9.96
N ASP A 532 -4.55 3.94 9.74
CA ASP A 532 -4.13 4.40 8.41
C ASP A 532 -3.07 3.45 7.81
N GLU A 533 -3.42 2.78 6.72
CA GLU A 533 -2.54 1.88 5.99
C GLU A 533 -1.26 2.58 5.51
N LYS A 534 -1.33 3.85 5.10
CA LYS A 534 -0.14 4.61 4.67
C LYS A 534 0.86 4.74 5.81
N ALA A 535 0.39 5.07 7.01
CA ALA A 535 1.24 5.19 8.19
C ALA A 535 1.81 3.83 8.65
N ARG A 536 1.02 2.75 8.53
CA ARG A 536 1.46 1.39 8.88
C ARG A 536 2.63 0.90 8.03
N PHE A 537 2.61 1.18 6.73
CA PHE A 537 3.63 0.71 5.79
C PHE A 537 4.72 1.75 5.50
N SER A 538 4.57 2.99 5.97
CA SER A 538 5.58 4.02 5.81
C SER A 538 6.89 3.66 6.51
N THR A 539 8.01 4.03 5.90
CA THR A 539 9.35 3.99 6.52
C THR A 539 9.76 5.36 7.09
N GLY A 540 8.94 6.38 6.88
CA GLY A 540 9.27 7.80 7.07
C GLY A 540 10.04 8.43 5.90
N PHE A 541 10.31 7.68 4.84
CA PHE A 541 10.94 8.18 3.61
C PHE A 541 10.07 7.92 2.39
N LEU A 542 9.94 8.93 1.54
CA LEU A 542 9.21 8.89 0.29
C LEU A 542 10.18 9.19 -0.86
N LYS A 543 10.18 8.38 -1.92
CA LYS A 543 10.88 8.77 -3.16
C LYS A 543 10.13 9.92 -3.82
N VAL A 544 10.85 10.89 -4.37
CA VAL A 544 10.24 12.03 -5.07
C VAL A 544 10.55 11.93 -6.56
N THR A 545 9.51 11.63 -7.35
CA THR A 545 9.58 11.50 -8.81
C THR A 545 8.65 12.50 -9.51
N PRO A 546 9.00 13.79 -9.61
CA PRO A 546 8.07 14.85 -10.02
C PRO A 546 7.38 14.65 -11.37
N ALA A 547 7.99 13.91 -12.29
CA ALA A 547 7.44 13.70 -13.62
C ALA A 547 6.34 12.61 -13.69
N HIS A 548 6.09 11.87 -12.60
CA HIS A 548 5.27 10.65 -12.63
C HIS A 548 4.18 10.57 -11.56
N ASP A 549 4.09 11.55 -10.66
CA ASP A 549 3.09 11.56 -9.60
C ASP A 549 2.72 13.00 -9.18
N PRO A 550 1.41 13.32 -8.98
CA PRO A 550 0.98 14.67 -8.61
C PRO A 550 1.51 15.15 -7.26
N ASP A 551 1.59 14.26 -6.26
CA ASP A 551 2.10 14.62 -4.93
C ASP A 551 3.60 14.91 -5.02
N ASP A 552 4.34 14.05 -5.74
CA ASP A 552 5.78 14.25 -6.00
C ASP A 552 6.06 15.50 -6.84
N TRP A 553 5.17 15.85 -7.77
CA TRP A 553 5.26 17.09 -8.56
C TRP A 553 5.17 18.32 -7.67
N GLU A 554 4.24 18.33 -6.71
CA GLU A 554 4.07 19.44 -5.78
C GLU A 554 5.26 19.54 -4.79
N ILE A 555 5.79 18.41 -4.31
CA ILE A 555 7.05 18.37 -3.53
C ILE A 555 8.19 18.93 -4.39
N GLY A 556 8.31 18.48 -5.64
CA GLY A 556 9.32 18.97 -6.59
C GLY A 556 9.27 20.47 -6.79
N ARG A 557 8.07 21.06 -6.89
CA ARG A 557 7.91 22.51 -7.02
C ARG A 557 8.29 23.27 -5.74
N ARG A 558 7.98 22.72 -4.56
CA ARG A 558 8.34 23.35 -3.27
C ARG A 558 9.84 23.40 -3.03
N HIS A 559 10.57 22.40 -3.53
CA HIS A 559 12.01 22.23 -3.32
C HIS A 559 12.87 22.49 -4.57
N ASP A 560 12.29 23.06 -5.63
CA ASP A 560 12.96 23.36 -6.91
C ASP A 560 13.72 22.15 -7.51
N LEU A 561 13.09 20.98 -7.47
CA LEU A 561 13.68 19.73 -7.94
C LEU A 561 13.55 19.57 -9.46
N PRO A 562 14.54 18.95 -10.12
CA PRO A 562 14.45 18.63 -11.54
C PRO A 562 13.23 17.73 -11.85
N VAL A 563 12.66 17.90 -13.05
CA VAL A 563 11.58 17.04 -13.54
C VAL A 563 12.15 16.10 -14.59
N ILE A 564 12.27 14.82 -14.25
CA ILE A 564 12.88 13.80 -15.10
C ILE A 564 11.84 12.76 -15.50
N ASN A 565 11.40 12.82 -16.74
CA ASN A 565 10.52 11.80 -17.31
C ASN A 565 11.34 10.56 -17.71
N VAL A 566 10.85 9.37 -17.34
CA VAL A 566 11.46 8.08 -17.70
C VAL A 566 10.54 7.21 -18.54
N LEU A 567 9.34 7.69 -18.85
CA LEU A 567 8.34 6.96 -19.63
C LEU A 567 8.14 7.61 -20.99
N ALA A 568 8.11 6.79 -22.02
CA ALA A 568 7.70 7.20 -23.35
C ALA A 568 6.15 7.35 -23.42
N PRO A 569 5.61 8.04 -24.45
CA PRO A 569 4.16 8.23 -24.59
C PRO A 569 3.33 6.94 -24.69
N ASP A 570 3.95 5.80 -24.99
CA ASP A 570 3.30 4.48 -25.02
C ASP A 570 3.39 3.72 -23.69
N GLY A 571 3.93 4.35 -22.65
CA GLY A 571 4.11 3.75 -21.32
C GLY A 571 5.34 2.86 -21.18
N THR A 572 6.17 2.74 -22.22
CA THR A 572 7.46 2.02 -22.11
C THR A 572 8.53 2.88 -21.43
N ILE A 573 9.61 2.25 -20.96
CA ILE A 573 10.77 3.00 -20.45
C ILE A 573 11.42 3.76 -21.61
N SER A 574 11.57 5.08 -21.46
CA SER A 574 12.18 5.97 -22.45
C SER A 574 13.65 5.62 -22.66
N ASP A 575 14.07 5.55 -23.92
CA ASP A 575 15.47 5.45 -24.34
C ASP A 575 16.12 6.83 -24.60
N ARG A 576 15.38 7.91 -24.36
CA ARG A 576 15.78 9.31 -24.59
C ARG A 576 15.93 10.12 -23.32
#